data_AF-A0A8S9XPL2-F1
#
_entry.id   AF-A0A8S9XPL2-F1
#
_cell.length_a   1.000
_cell.length_b   1.000
_cell.length_c   1.000
_cell.angle_alpha   90.00
_cell.angle_beta   90.00
_cell.angle_gamma   90.00
#
_symmetry.space_group_name_H-M   'P 1'
#
loop_
_entity.id
_entity.type
_entity.pdbx_description
1 polymer ?
#
loop_
_entity_poly.entity_id
_entity_poly.type
_entity_poly.pdbx_seq_one_letter_code
_entity_poly.pdbx_strand_id
1 'polypeptide(L)'
;MDSQPLSSGMSNPKPAIARGKALRSQAREIVYNVFQYFTTKKNDDNTKYNVHEVTSEATGVSARTVGYIMKEAGNRTASDCTGPLFVTPTKSKPHKKVIAADEFTDAAIRNKIREFYTVRKECPTLKTLCAALASDEVLDM
;
A
#
# COMPACT_ATOMS: atom_id res chain seq x y z
N MET A 1 63.31 2.16 13.91
CA MET A 1 62.17 3.02 14.30
C MET A 1 61.13 2.86 13.20
N ASP A 2 60.42 1.75 13.21
CA ASP A 2 59.47 1.40 12.16
C ASP A 2 58.16 2.16 12.37
N SER A 3 57.86 3.07 11.44
CA SER A 3 56.61 3.83 11.40
C SER A 3 55.47 2.89 11.01
N GLN A 4 54.57 2.62 11.96
CA GLN A 4 53.29 1.97 11.69
C GLN A 4 52.42 2.89 10.79
N PRO A 5 51.82 2.39 9.70
CA PRO A 5 50.91 3.19 8.89
C PRO A 5 49.59 3.43 9.63
N LEU A 6 49.13 4.69 9.58
CA LEU A 6 47.85 5.15 10.11
C LEU A 6 46.70 4.28 9.60
N SER A 7 45.98 3.69 10.55
CA SER A 7 44.71 2.99 10.38
C SER A 7 43.78 3.76 9.45
N SER A 8 43.64 3.29 8.21
CA SER A 8 42.70 3.80 7.21
C SER A 8 41.29 3.80 7.80
N GLY A 9 40.67 4.98 7.90
CA GLY A 9 39.32 5.16 8.41
C GLY A 9 38.33 4.27 7.65
N MET A 10 37.83 3.24 8.32
CA MET A 10 36.69 2.48 7.84
C MET A 10 35.46 3.38 7.87
N SER A 11 35.09 3.95 6.72
CA SER A 11 33.78 4.59 6.58
C SER A 11 32.73 3.51 6.73
N ASN A 12 32.02 3.51 7.87
CA ASN A 12 30.91 2.59 8.07
C ASN A 12 29.89 2.76 6.93
N PRO A 13 29.42 1.68 6.30
CA PRO A 13 28.44 1.78 5.23
C PRO A 13 27.17 2.45 5.78
N LYS A 14 26.61 3.39 5.01
CA LYS A 14 25.36 4.06 5.38
C LYS A 14 24.31 3.00 5.74
N PRO A 15 23.58 3.15 6.87
CA PRO A 15 22.51 2.24 7.20
C PRO A 15 21.52 2.23 6.03
N ALA A 16 21.12 1.04 5.59
CA ALA A 16 20.24 0.90 4.43
C ALA A 16 19.17 -0.13 4.74
N ILE A 17 17.90 0.25 4.53
CA ILE A 17 16.79 -0.68 4.64
C ILE A 17 16.78 -1.62 3.43
N ALA A 18 16.51 -2.90 3.67
CA ALA A 18 16.43 -3.92 2.62
C ALA A 18 15.47 -3.51 1.50
N ARG A 19 15.97 -3.54 0.25
CA ARG A 19 15.20 -3.18 -0.95
C ARG A 19 14.06 -4.18 -1.20
N GLY A 20 12.98 -3.69 -1.82
CA GLY A 20 11.83 -4.52 -2.25
C GLY A 20 10.80 -4.84 -1.16
N LYS A 21 11.04 -4.42 0.09
CA LYS A 21 10.07 -4.57 1.19
C LYS A 21 9.43 -3.22 1.53
N ALA A 22 8.12 -3.21 1.74
CA ALA A 22 7.41 -2.02 2.19
C ALA A 22 7.81 -1.67 3.63
N LEU A 23 7.99 -0.38 3.90
CA LEU A 23 8.21 0.11 5.25
C LEU A 23 6.90 -0.01 6.04
N ARG A 24 6.93 -0.75 7.15
CA ARG A 24 5.76 -0.94 8.02
C ARG A 24 5.39 0.36 8.75
N SER A 25 4.16 0.44 9.24
CA SER A 25 3.61 1.60 9.96
C SER A 25 4.53 2.10 11.08
N GLN A 26 4.99 1.22 11.97
CA GLN A 26 5.87 1.58 13.09
C GLN A 26 7.21 2.18 12.60
N ALA A 27 7.80 1.61 11.55
CA ALA A 27 9.05 2.13 11.01
C ALA A 27 8.85 3.49 10.31
N ARG A 28 7.69 3.71 9.68
CA ARG A 28 7.30 5.02 9.13
C ARG A 28 7.11 6.07 10.23
N GLU A 29 6.54 5.65 11.37
CA GLU A 29 6.40 6.50 12.55
C GLU A 29 7.74 6.92 13.13
N ILE A 30 8.70 5.98 13.24
CA ILE A 30 10.06 6.31 13.68
C ILE A 30 10.71 7.34 12.74
N VAL A 31 10.59 7.15 11.42
CA VAL A 31 11.12 8.11 10.44
C VAL A 31 10.46 9.48 10.60
N TYR A 32 9.16 9.51 10.88
CA TYR A 32 8.43 10.74 11.13
C TYR A 32 8.93 11.47 12.38
N ASN A 33 9.08 10.75 13.49
CA ASN A 33 9.56 11.32 14.75
C ASN A 33 10.98 11.87 14.61
N VAL A 34 11.86 11.16 13.89
CA VAL A 34 13.24 11.63 13.60
C VAL A 34 13.23 12.90 12.74
N PHE A 35 12.38 12.95 11.70
CA PHE A 35 12.23 14.16 10.89
C PHE A 35 11.74 15.35 11.72
N GLN A 36 10.77 15.13 12.59
CA GLN A 36 10.22 16.17 13.46
C GLN A 36 11.28 16.68 14.43
N TYR A 37 12.07 15.79 15.03
CA TYR A 37 13.21 16.15 15.88
C TYR A 37 14.23 17.04 15.15
N PHE A 38 14.63 16.69 13.93
CA PHE A 38 15.56 17.52 13.17
C PHE A 38 14.91 18.83 12.71
N THR A 39 13.60 18.85 12.46
CA THR A 39 12.88 20.08 12.14
C THR A 39 12.86 21.05 13.31
N THR A 40 12.53 20.58 14.52
CA THR A 40 12.55 21.42 15.73
C THR A 40 13.95 21.92 16.00
N LYS A 41 14.95 21.02 15.98
CA LYS A 41 16.34 21.39 16.21
C LYS A 41 16.87 22.40 15.19
N LYS A 42 16.48 22.27 13.92
CA LYS A 42 16.83 23.24 12.87
C LYS A 42 16.30 24.65 13.20
N ASN A 43 15.07 24.73 13.71
CA ASN A 43 14.44 25.99 14.08
C ASN A 43 15.07 26.58 15.35
N ASP A 44 15.35 25.75 16.35
CA ASP A 44 15.94 26.15 17.64
C ASP A 44 17.38 26.65 17.45
N ASP A 45 18.20 25.90 16.73
CA ASP A 45 19.62 26.20 16.50
C ASP A 45 19.84 27.14 15.28
N ASN A 46 18.76 27.60 14.62
CA ASN A 46 18.76 28.39 13.38
C ASN A 46 19.77 27.87 12.32
N THR A 47 19.91 26.54 12.23
CA THR A 47 20.94 25.91 11.41
C THR A 47 20.45 25.71 9.97
N LYS A 48 21.33 25.86 8.98
CA LYS A 48 20.98 25.62 7.57
C LYS A 48 21.40 24.23 7.12
N TYR A 49 20.52 23.25 7.29
CA TYR A 49 20.65 21.93 6.65
C TYR A 49 19.32 21.44 6.06
N ASN A 50 19.42 20.47 5.15
CA ASN A 50 18.28 19.80 4.55
C ASN A 50 17.80 18.67 5.48
N VAL A 51 16.66 18.87 6.13
CA VAL A 51 16.08 17.92 7.09
C VAL A 51 15.78 16.57 6.43
N HIS A 52 15.39 16.55 5.15
CA HIS A 52 15.11 15.31 4.43
C HIS A 52 16.37 14.46 4.24
N GLU A 53 17.51 15.09 3.96
CA GLU A 53 18.78 14.40 3.78
C GLU A 53 19.30 13.87 5.11
N VAL A 54 19.32 14.70 6.16
CA VAL A 54 19.78 14.27 7.49
C VAL A 54 18.91 13.14 8.06
N THR A 55 17.59 13.22 7.86
CA THR A 55 16.68 12.13 8.24
C THR A 55 16.94 10.86 7.42
N SER A 56 17.23 11.01 6.12
CA SER A 56 17.55 9.89 5.23
C SER A 56 18.83 9.19 5.68
N GLU A 57 19.85 9.94 6.07
CA GLU A 57 21.12 9.41 6.56
C GLU A 57 20.98 8.76 7.94
N ALA A 58 20.19 9.35 8.84
CA ALA A 58 19.95 8.81 10.17
C ALA A 58 19.12 7.50 10.15
N THR A 59 18.14 7.40 9.25
CA THR A 59 17.18 6.28 9.23
C THR A 59 17.49 5.22 8.17
N GLY A 60 18.38 5.52 7.22
CA GLY A 60 18.69 4.64 6.09
C GLY A 60 17.55 4.50 5.07
N VAL A 61 16.58 5.41 5.12
CA VAL A 61 15.43 5.51 4.20
C VAL A 61 15.73 6.57 3.14
N SER A 62 15.32 6.37 1.89
CA SER A 62 15.56 7.39 0.86
C SER A 62 14.87 8.72 1.18
N ALA A 63 15.50 9.86 0.87
CA ALA A 63 14.90 11.19 1.05
C ALA A 63 13.52 11.32 0.37
N ARG A 64 13.33 10.63 -0.76
CA ARG A 64 12.04 10.54 -1.45
C ARG A 64 10.97 9.86 -0.58
N THR A 65 11.30 8.75 0.06
CA THR A 65 10.40 8.04 0.97
C THR A 65 10.09 8.86 2.21
N VAL A 66 11.07 9.60 2.75
CA VAL A 66 10.83 10.57 3.84
C VAL A 66 9.78 11.60 3.39
N GLY A 67 9.90 12.16 2.19
CA GLY A 67 8.90 13.08 1.63
C GLY A 67 7.51 12.46 1.50
N TYR A 68 7.41 11.19 1.07
CA TYR A 68 6.11 10.50 1.03
C TYR A 68 5.49 10.30 2.42
N ILE A 69 6.31 9.97 3.43
CA ILE A 69 5.85 9.83 4.82
C ILE A 69 5.31 11.18 5.34
N MET A 70 6.02 12.29 5.07
CA MET A 70 5.55 13.62 5.46
C MET A 70 4.23 14.01 4.78
N LYS A 71 4.11 13.71 3.48
CA LYS A 71 2.86 13.97 2.75
C LYS A 71 1.70 13.15 3.30
N GLU A 72 1.95 11.90 3.69
CA GLU A 72 0.94 11.05 4.33
C GLU A 72 0.49 11.62 5.68
N ALA A 73 1.42 12.12 6.49
CA ALA A 73 1.09 12.78 7.76
C ALA A 73 0.26 14.07 7.55
N GLY A 74 0.62 14.90 6.56
CA GLY A 74 -0.07 16.17 6.28
C GLY A 74 -1.45 16.01 5.61
N ASN A 75 -1.71 14.86 4.96
CA ASN A 75 -2.99 14.59 4.30
C ASN A 75 -4.09 14.10 5.25
N ARG A 76 -3.81 13.88 6.53
CA ARG A 76 -4.83 13.50 7.51
C ARG A 76 -5.62 14.72 7.95
N THR A 77 -6.93 14.67 7.75
CA THR A 77 -7.84 15.70 8.28
C THR A 77 -8.21 15.36 9.73
N ALA A 78 -8.61 16.36 10.52
CA ALA A 78 -9.00 16.17 11.93
C ALA A 78 -10.17 15.16 12.12
N SER A 79 -10.89 14.80 11.06
CA SER A 79 -11.96 13.79 11.06
C SER A 79 -11.44 12.34 11.00
N ASP A 80 -10.16 12.11 10.70
CA ASP A 80 -9.56 10.77 10.50
C ASP A 80 -8.82 10.25 11.76
N CYS A 81 -9.02 10.87 12.93
CA CYS A 81 -8.24 10.63 14.15
C CYS A 81 -8.46 9.24 14.81
N THR A 82 -9.30 8.38 14.25
CA THR A 82 -9.68 7.09 14.86
C THR A 82 -8.74 5.93 14.54
N GLY A 83 -7.72 6.08 13.69
CA GLY A 83 -6.79 4.98 13.40
C GLY A 83 -5.45 5.39 12.80
N PRO A 84 -4.41 4.50 12.79
CA PRO A 84 -3.03 4.74 12.32
C PRO A 84 -2.37 6.06 12.75
N LEU A 85 -1.10 6.30 12.45
CA LEU A 85 -0.70 7.60 11.85
C LEU A 85 -0.22 7.32 10.43
N PHE A 86 0.49 6.21 10.31
CA PHE A 86 0.95 5.66 9.06
C PHE A 86 0.33 4.30 8.78
N VAL A 87 0.03 4.03 7.52
CA VAL A 87 -0.41 2.72 7.05
C VAL A 87 0.71 2.11 6.22
N THR A 88 0.89 0.79 6.33
CA THR A 88 1.88 0.09 5.49
C THR A 88 1.37 0.10 4.05
N PRO A 89 2.14 0.61 3.07
CA PRO A 89 1.71 0.61 1.68
C PRO A 89 1.50 -0.83 1.20
N THR A 90 0.25 -1.18 0.94
CA THR A 90 -0.15 -2.49 0.42
C THR A 90 -0.61 -2.33 -1.03
N LYS A 91 -0.33 -3.36 -1.84
CA LYS A 91 -0.95 -3.45 -3.16
C LYS A 91 -2.44 -3.66 -2.95
N SER A 92 -3.28 -2.76 -3.46
CA SER A 92 -4.72 -2.99 -3.51
C SER A 92 -4.98 -4.24 -4.33
N LYS A 93 -5.72 -5.20 -3.77
CA LYS A 93 -6.22 -6.33 -4.53
C LYS A 93 -7.52 -5.86 -5.20
N PRO A 94 -7.69 -6.03 -6.53
CA PRO A 94 -8.97 -5.74 -7.14
C PRO A 94 -10.03 -6.61 -6.47
N HIS A 95 -11.02 -5.97 -5.84
CA HIS A 95 -12.17 -6.67 -5.32
C HIS A 95 -12.95 -7.25 -6.51
N LYS A 96 -13.37 -8.51 -6.40
CA LYS A 96 -14.28 -9.09 -7.39
C LYS A 96 -15.56 -8.24 -7.39
N LYS A 97 -16.00 -7.78 -8.56
CA LYS A 97 -17.27 -7.07 -8.70
C LYS A 97 -18.37 -8.00 -8.20
N VAL A 98 -19.00 -7.63 -7.09
CA VAL A 98 -20.21 -8.30 -6.61
C VAL A 98 -21.35 -7.65 -7.39
N ILE A 99 -22.03 -8.44 -8.22
CA ILE A 99 -23.26 -8.01 -8.87
C ILE A 99 -24.34 -8.09 -7.80
N ALA A 100 -25.00 -6.97 -7.50
CA ALA A 100 -26.17 -6.97 -6.65
C ALA A 100 -27.31 -7.64 -7.43
N ALA A 101 -27.65 -8.86 -7.05
CA ALA A 101 -28.78 -9.61 -7.61
C ALA A 101 -29.97 -9.45 -6.66
N ASP A 102 -31.11 -9.03 -7.20
CA ASP A 102 -32.41 -9.11 -6.50
C ASP A 102 -32.94 -10.55 -6.52
N GLU A 103 -33.86 -10.90 -5.62
CA GLU A 103 -34.42 -12.26 -5.51
C GLU A 103 -35.00 -12.75 -6.85
N PHE A 104 -35.57 -11.84 -7.65
CA PHE A 104 -36.05 -12.15 -9.00
C PHE A 104 -34.92 -12.60 -9.94
N THR A 105 -33.81 -11.84 -9.97
CA THR A 105 -32.64 -12.20 -10.78
C THR A 105 -32.01 -13.51 -10.31
N ASP A 106 -31.97 -13.74 -8.99
CA ASP A 106 -31.49 -14.98 -8.39
C ASP A 106 -32.35 -16.19 -8.79
N ALA A 107 -33.68 -16.04 -8.78
CA ALA A 107 -34.60 -17.06 -9.24
C ALA A 107 -34.43 -17.37 -10.74
N ALA A 108 -34.25 -16.34 -11.57
CA ALA A 108 -33.99 -16.50 -13.00
C ALA A 108 -32.68 -17.26 -13.26
N ILE A 109 -31.60 -16.91 -12.56
CA ILE A 109 -30.31 -17.62 -12.64
C ILE A 109 -30.48 -19.09 -12.25
N ARG A 110 -31.15 -19.38 -11.12
CA ARG A 110 -31.40 -20.77 -10.68
C ARG A 110 -32.19 -21.57 -11.70
N ASN A 111 -33.23 -20.99 -12.29
CA ASN A 111 -34.03 -21.65 -13.31
C ASN A 111 -33.22 -21.90 -14.58
N LYS A 112 -32.36 -20.96 -14.99
CA LYS A 112 -31.49 -21.16 -16.14
C LYS A 112 -30.48 -22.28 -15.91
N ILE A 113 -29.86 -22.35 -14.73
CA ILE A 113 -28.97 -23.45 -14.37
C ILE A 113 -29.72 -24.79 -14.43
N ARG A 114 -30.96 -24.87 -13.93
CA ARG A 114 -31.78 -26.08 -14.00
C ARG A 114 -32.06 -26.48 -15.45
N GLU A 115 -32.41 -25.53 -16.31
CA GLU A 115 -32.66 -25.75 -17.75
C GLU A 115 -31.46 -26.41 -18.46
N PHE A 116 -30.24 -25.98 -18.13
CA PHE A 116 -29.01 -26.59 -18.68
C PHE A 116 -28.94 -28.09 -18.37
N TYR A 117 -29.27 -28.49 -17.14
CA TYR A 117 -29.25 -29.90 -16.74
C TYR A 117 -30.49 -30.69 -17.20
N THR A 118 -31.67 -30.08 -17.24
CA THR A 118 -32.93 -30.79 -17.53
C THR A 118 -33.21 -30.87 -19.03
N VAL A 119 -33.05 -29.77 -19.75
CA VAL A 119 -33.37 -29.64 -21.18
C VAL A 119 -32.15 -29.86 -22.05
N ARG A 120 -31.05 -29.13 -21.79
CA ARG A 120 -29.84 -29.18 -22.64
C ARG A 120 -28.97 -30.42 -22.36
N LYS A 121 -29.11 -31.04 -21.18
CA LYS A 121 -28.30 -32.18 -20.71
C LYS A 121 -26.79 -31.89 -20.70
N GLU A 122 -26.43 -30.64 -20.45
CA GLU A 122 -25.04 -30.17 -20.43
C GLU A 122 -24.70 -29.55 -19.08
N CYS A 123 -23.44 -29.72 -18.64
CA CYS A 123 -22.96 -29.06 -17.43
C CYS A 123 -22.62 -27.59 -17.77
N PRO A 124 -23.32 -26.59 -17.19
CA PRO A 124 -23.06 -25.20 -17.49
C PRO A 124 -21.68 -24.78 -16.97
N THR A 125 -20.91 -24.11 -17.82
CA THR A 125 -19.73 -23.33 -17.40
C THR A 125 -20.13 -21.88 -17.16
N LEU A 126 -19.32 -21.11 -16.41
CA LEU A 126 -19.59 -19.68 -16.19
C LEU A 126 -19.75 -18.92 -17.52
N LYS A 127 -18.94 -19.24 -18.53
CA LYS A 127 -19.00 -18.58 -19.85
C LYS A 127 -20.32 -18.86 -20.56
N THR A 128 -20.76 -20.12 -20.60
CA THR A 128 -22.00 -20.51 -21.28
C THR A 128 -23.23 -20.02 -20.53
N LEU A 129 -23.18 -20.00 -19.19
CA LEU A 129 -24.25 -19.49 -18.35
C LEU A 129 -24.40 -17.97 -18.50
N CYS A 130 -23.30 -17.21 -18.46
CA CYS A 130 -23.36 -15.76 -18.63
C CYS A 130 -23.89 -15.38 -20.02
N ALA A 131 -23.47 -16.08 -21.08
CA ALA A 131 -23.96 -15.85 -22.44
C ALA A 131 -25.47 -16.12 -22.55
N ALA A 132 -25.97 -17.18 -21.90
CA ALA A 132 -27.38 -17.51 -21.88
C ALA A 132 -28.20 -16.49 -21.07
N LEU A 133 -27.69 -16.04 -19.93
CA LEU A 133 -28.35 -15.02 -19.09
C LEU A 133 -28.38 -13.64 -19.75
N ALA A 134 -27.35 -13.29 -20.53
CA ALA A 134 -27.34 -12.06 -21.33
C ALA A 134 -28.33 -12.13 -22.50
N SER A 135 -28.48 -13.31 -23.12
CA SER A 135 -29.46 -13.52 -24.21
C SER A 135 -30.91 -13.43 -23.71
N ASP A 136 -31.14 -13.79 -22.45
CA ASP A 136 -32.46 -13.73 -21.80
C ASP A 136 -32.72 -12.38 -21.10
N GLU A 137 -31.83 -11.39 -21.28
CA GLU A 137 -31.91 -10.05 -20.66
C GLU A 137 -32.02 -10.07 -19.12
N VAL A 138 -31.52 -11.13 -18.49
CA VAL A 138 -31.56 -11.31 -17.01
C VAL A 138 -30.45 -10.52 -16.32
N LEU A 139 -29.31 -10.37 -16.99
CA LEU A 139 -28.16 -9.59 -16.52
C LEU A 139 -27.62 -8.73 -17.65
N ASP A 140 -27.57 -7.42 -17.42
CA ASP A 140 -26.76 -6.50 -18.24
C ASP A 140 -25.29 -6.70 -17.89
N MET A 141 -24.56 -7.41 -18.75
CA MET A 141 -23.14 -7.77 -18.60
C MET A 141 -22.25 -7.04 -19.61
#